data_AF-A0A1B6G7Q9-F1
#
_entry.id   AF-A0A1B6G7Q9-F1
#
_cell.length_a   1.000
_cell.length_b   1.000
_cell.length_c   1.000
_cell.angle_alpha   90.00
_cell.angle_beta   90.00
_cell.angle_gamma   90.00
#
_symmetry.space_group_name_H-M   'P 1'
#
loop_
_entity.id
_entity.type
_entity.pdbx_description
1 polymer ?
#
loop_
_entity_poly.entity_id
_entity_poly.type
_entity_poly.pdbx_seq_one_letter_code
_entity_poly.pdbx_strand_id
1 'polypeptide(L)'
;EKGDLSNGCLSTAGHFNPDKKNHGGPNDKERHAGDLGNIYADRSGVADFMIVDLVISLSGKYDITGRAVVVHSDRDDLGKGGFSDSLTTGHAGSRIACGVIGIQ
;
A
#
# COMPACT_ATOMS: atom_id res chain seq x y z
N GLU A 1 -3.67 6.30 2.56
CA GLU A 1 -3.56 7.14 3.78
C GLU A 1 -4.91 7.30 4.46
N LYS A 2 -5.96 7.61 3.69
CA LYS A 2 -7.33 7.82 4.17
C LYS A 2 -8.21 6.62 3.87
N GLY A 3 -9.19 6.35 4.73
CA GLY A 3 -10.33 5.48 4.43
C GLY A 3 -11.50 6.26 3.82
N ASP A 4 -11.23 7.02 2.76
CA ASP A 4 -12.22 7.82 2.04
C ASP A 4 -12.46 7.18 0.67
N LEU A 5 -13.71 6.78 0.41
CA LEU A 5 -14.16 6.14 -0.84
C LEU A 5 -15.13 7.03 -1.64
N SER A 6 -15.24 8.32 -1.31
CA SER A 6 -16.17 9.27 -1.96
C SER A 6 -15.97 9.40 -3.48
N ASN A 7 -14.74 9.19 -3.96
CA ASN A 7 -14.39 9.15 -5.38
C ASN A 7 -13.68 7.82 -5.71
N GLY A 8 -14.23 6.71 -5.22
CA GLY A 8 -13.60 5.40 -5.31
C GLY A 8 -12.21 5.39 -4.69
N CYS A 9 -11.27 4.66 -5.30
CA CYS A 9 -9.92 4.52 -4.75
C CYS A 9 -9.06 5.78 -4.89
N LEU A 10 -9.47 6.79 -5.66
CA LEU A 10 -8.71 8.03 -5.81
C LEU A 10 -8.73 8.87 -4.52
N SER A 11 -9.81 8.79 -3.73
CA SER A 11 -9.94 9.52 -2.47
C SER A 11 -9.08 8.97 -1.33
N THR A 12 -8.45 7.79 -1.48
CA THR A 12 -7.63 7.18 -0.41
C THR A 12 -6.26 7.87 -0.18
N ALA A 13 -5.98 8.92 -0.96
CA ALA A 13 -4.76 9.75 -0.92
C ALA A 13 -3.47 8.94 -1.14
N GLY A 14 -2.31 9.35 -0.59
CA GLY A 14 -1.02 8.67 -0.77
C GLY A 14 -0.87 7.40 0.07
N HIS A 15 0.30 6.76 0.01
CA HIS A 15 0.63 5.66 0.93
C HIS A 15 0.65 6.18 2.39
N PHE A 16 0.37 5.31 3.36
CA PHE A 16 0.44 5.71 4.76
C PHE A 16 1.90 5.88 5.19
N ASN A 17 2.31 7.12 5.48
CA ASN A 17 3.70 7.48 5.70
C ASN A 17 3.88 8.45 6.90
N PRO A 18 3.69 7.97 8.15
CA PRO A 18 3.81 8.82 9.34
C PRO A 18 5.24 9.31 9.60
N ASP A 19 6.25 8.68 8.99
CA ASP A 19 7.67 9.00 9.16
C ASP A 19 8.28 9.84 8.03
N LYS A 20 7.48 10.17 7.00
CA LYS A 20 7.92 10.95 5.82
C LYS A 20 9.16 10.35 5.12
N LYS A 21 9.18 9.02 5.03
CA LYS A 21 10.20 8.26 4.29
C LYS A 21 9.90 8.21 2.80
N ASN A 22 10.86 7.80 1.99
CA ASN A 22 10.59 7.38 0.62
C ASN A 22 9.89 6.03 0.58
N HIS A 23 9.23 5.75 -0.54
CA HIS A 23 8.69 4.43 -0.84
C HIS A 23 9.81 3.38 -0.95
N GLY A 24 9.53 2.15 -0.52
CA GLY A 24 10.46 1.04 -0.61
C GLY A 24 9.80 -0.33 -0.45
N GLY A 25 10.59 -1.39 -0.51
CA GLY A 25 10.08 -2.74 -0.33
C GLY A 25 9.76 -3.07 1.13
N PRO A 26 8.96 -4.13 1.40
CA PRO A 26 8.51 -4.45 2.76
C PRO A 26 9.64 -4.80 3.74
N ASN A 27 10.81 -5.20 3.25
CA ASN A 27 11.96 -5.51 4.11
C ASN A 27 12.98 -4.36 4.19
N ASP A 28 12.73 -3.24 3.50
CA ASP A 28 13.64 -2.10 3.50
C ASP A 28 13.41 -1.24 4.76
N LYS A 29 14.49 -0.68 5.32
CA LYS A 29 14.40 0.28 6.44
C LYS A 29 13.80 1.62 6.00
N GLU A 30 14.06 1.97 4.75
CA GLU A 30 13.50 3.13 4.05
C GLU A 30 12.30 2.66 3.24
N ARG A 31 11.11 2.85 3.81
CA ARG A 31 9.81 2.53 3.22
C ARG A 31 8.73 3.34 3.91
N HIS A 32 7.59 3.53 3.27
CA HIS A 32 6.38 3.95 3.96
C HIS A 32 5.88 2.84 4.88
N ALA A 33 5.14 3.22 5.92
CA ALA A 33 4.50 2.24 6.80
C ALA A 33 3.48 1.37 6.05
N GLY A 34 2.81 1.93 5.03
CA GLY A 34 1.82 1.20 4.23
C GLY A 34 2.39 0.35 3.07
N ASP A 35 3.71 0.29 2.87
CA ASP A 35 4.30 -0.38 1.70
C ASP A 35 4.36 -1.90 1.88
N LEU A 36 3.30 -2.64 1.56
CA LEU A 36 3.24 -4.10 1.78
C LEU A 36 3.85 -4.93 0.65
N GLY A 37 4.31 -4.29 -0.43
CA GLY A 37 4.92 -4.93 -1.59
C GLY A 37 3.91 -5.59 -2.52
N ASN A 38 4.36 -6.59 -3.26
CA ASN A 38 3.58 -7.23 -4.32
C ASN A 38 2.83 -8.48 -3.83
N ILE A 39 1.66 -8.70 -4.40
CA ILE A 39 0.90 -9.95 -4.31
C ILE A 39 0.97 -10.69 -5.65
N TYR A 40 0.75 -12.00 -5.64
CA TYR A 40 0.75 -12.82 -6.86
C TYR A 40 -0.65 -13.37 -7.11
N ALA A 41 -1.22 -13.01 -8.26
CA ALA A 41 -2.45 -13.62 -8.75
C ALA A 41 -2.12 -14.83 -9.63
N ASP A 42 -2.86 -15.91 -9.46
CA ASP A 42 -2.73 -17.10 -10.29
C ASP A 42 -3.28 -16.88 -11.71
N ARG A 43 -3.27 -17.93 -12.54
CA ARG A 43 -3.78 -17.87 -13.93
C ARG A 43 -5.28 -17.56 -14.03
N SER A 44 -6.02 -17.69 -12.94
CA SER A 44 -7.45 -17.36 -12.85
C SER A 44 -7.68 -15.92 -12.37
N GLY A 45 -6.62 -15.18 -12.05
CA GLY A 45 -6.69 -13.84 -11.49
C GLY A 45 -6.96 -13.81 -9.98
N VAL A 46 -6.80 -14.93 -9.27
CA VAL A 46 -7.03 -15.02 -7.82
C VAL A 46 -5.71 -14.91 -7.09
N ALA A 47 -5.63 -13.99 -6.11
CA ALA A 47 -4.50 -13.87 -5.21
C ALA A 47 -4.92 -14.35 -3.80
N ASP A 48 -4.33 -15.46 -3.35
CA ASP A 48 -4.44 -15.97 -1.98
C ASP A 48 -3.06 -15.85 -1.32
N PHE A 49 -2.96 -15.07 -0.25
CA PHE A 49 -1.69 -14.69 0.34
C PHE A 49 -1.82 -14.36 1.83
N MET A 50 -0.69 -14.45 2.53
CA MET A 50 -0.52 -13.99 3.90
C MET A 50 0.70 -13.07 3.95
N ILE A 51 0.51 -11.85 4.42
CA ILE A 51 1.59 -10.89 4.68
C ILE A 51 1.68 -10.67 6.19
N VAL A 52 2.88 -10.81 6.74
CA VAL A 52 3.20 -10.44 8.13
C VAL A 52 4.10 -9.22 8.07
N ASP A 53 3.69 -8.14 8.72
CA ASP A 53 4.41 -6.88 8.77
C ASP A 53 4.57 -6.42 10.23
N LEU A 54 5.71 -5.80 10.54
CA LEU A 54 6.06 -5.34 11.89
C LEU A 54 6.01 -3.82 12.05
N VAL A 55 5.63 -3.08 11.00
CA VAL A 55 5.55 -1.62 10.99
C VAL A 55 4.11 -1.17 11.20
N ILE A 56 3.15 -1.73 10.46
CA ILE A 56 1.73 -1.42 10.64
C ILE A 56 1.22 -1.97 11.98
N SER A 57 0.23 -1.30 12.53
CA SER A 57 -0.42 -1.69 13.79
C SER A 57 -1.91 -1.40 13.72
N LEU A 58 -2.67 -1.94 14.68
CA LEU A 58 -4.08 -1.60 14.91
C LEU A 58 -4.26 -0.60 16.08
N SER A 59 -3.16 0.06 16.46
CA SER A 59 -3.15 1.09 17.51
C SER A 59 -1.89 1.95 17.44
N GLY A 60 -1.94 3.12 18.08
CA GLY A 60 -0.80 4.03 18.22
C GLY A 60 -0.45 4.76 16.92
N LYS A 61 0.81 5.20 16.81
CA LYS A 61 1.28 6.04 15.68
C LYS A 61 1.11 5.38 14.31
N TYR A 62 1.24 4.05 14.25
CA TYR A 62 1.16 3.27 13.02
C TYR A 62 -0.20 2.60 12.83
N ASP A 63 -1.24 3.09 13.53
CA ASP A 63 -2.60 2.57 13.41
C ASP A 63 -3.14 2.74 11.98
N ILE A 64 -3.56 1.62 11.39
CA ILE A 64 -4.17 1.55 10.07
C ILE A 64 -5.70 1.47 10.11
N THR A 65 -6.31 1.38 11.30
CA THR A 65 -7.76 1.39 11.48
C THR A 65 -8.36 2.67 10.87
N GLY A 66 -9.42 2.52 10.08
CA GLY A 66 -10.07 3.62 9.36
C GLY A 66 -9.28 4.15 8.14
N ARG A 67 -8.14 3.55 7.78
CA ARG A 67 -7.46 3.78 6.50
C ARG A 67 -7.98 2.82 5.44
N ALA A 68 -7.42 2.83 4.23
CA ALA A 68 -7.78 1.89 3.18
C ALA A 68 -6.59 1.01 2.75
N VAL A 69 -6.89 -0.25 2.44
CA VAL A 69 -6.05 -1.12 1.61
C VAL A 69 -6.36 -0.84 0.16
N VAL A 70 -5.33 -0.84 -0.71
CA VAL A 70 -5.46 -0.60 -2.15
C VAL A 70 -4.68 -1.67 -2.90
N VAL A 71 -5.30 -2.25 -3.93
CA VAL A 71 -4.63 -3.13 -4.91
C VAL A 71 -4.42 -2.34 -6.19
N HIS A 72 -3.22 -2.44 -6.75
CA HIS A 72 -2.77 -1.71 -7.93
C HIS A 72 -2.78 -2.58 -9.19
N SER A 73 -2.80 -1.95 -10.37
CA SER A 73 -2.83 -2.63 -11.68
C SER A 73 -1.49 -3.25 -12.07
N ASP A 74 -0.40 -2.61 -11.66
CA ASP A 74 0.94 -2.95 -12.09
C ASP A 74 1.80 -3.40 -10.91
N ARG A 75 2.93 -4.05 -11.25
CA ARG A 75 3.90 -4.50 -10.27
C ARG A 75 4.59 -3.29 -9.64
N ASP A 76 4.62 -3.27 -8.32
CA ASP A 76 5.41 -2.34 -7.53
C ASP A 76 6.93 -2.62 -7.74
N ASP A 77 7.66 -1.58 -8.14
CA ASP A 77 9.10 -1.57 -8.38
C ASP A 77 9.96 -1.44 -7.11
N LEU A 78 9.31 -1.28 -5.95
CA LEU A 78 9.88 -1.20 -4.61
C LEU A 78 10.84 -0.01 -4.43
N GLY A 79 10.61 1.08 -5.16
CA GLY A 79 11.44 2.27 -5.17
C GLY A 79 12.71 2.12 -6.02
N LYS A 80 12.82 1.04 -6.81
CA LYS A 80 14.08 0.63 -7.48
C LYS A 80 13.97 0.66 -9.01
N GLY A 81 12.83 1.09 -9.56
CA GLY A 81 12.58 1.10 -11.01
C GLY A 81 13.22 2.27 -11.77
N GLY A 82 13.57 3.36 -11.07
CA GLY A 82 14.18 4.55 -11.70
C GLY A 82 13.19 5.48 -12.41
N PHE A 83 11.88 5.29 -12.22
CA PHE A 83 10.84 6.20 -12.66
C PHE A 83 10.73 7.41 -11.72
N SER A 84 10.13 8.51 -12.20
CA SER A 84 9.96 9.73 -11.40
C SER A 84 9.09 9.52 -10.15
N ASP A 85 8.23 8.50 -10.17
CA ASP A 85 7.32 8.14 -9.09
C ASP A 85 7.72 6.83 -8.37
N SER A 86 8.87 6.20 -8.70
CA SER A 86 9.34 5.00 -7.98
C SER A 86 9.44 5.26 -6.48
N LEU A 87 10.05 6.38 -6.08
CA LEU A 87 10.23 6.73 -4.65
C LEU A 87 8.94 7.23 -3.96
N THR A 88 7.81 7.31 -4.65
CA THR A 88 6.54 7.77 -4.08
C THR A 88 5.44 6.71 -4.13
N THR A 89 5.34 5.93 -5.20
CA THR A 89 4.25 4.97 -5.46
C THR A 89 4.74 3.61 -5.93
N GLY A 90 6.06 3.41 -6.06
CA GLY A 90 6.63 2.19 -6.61
C GLY A 90 6.28 1.97 -8.09
N HIS A 91 5.85 3.01 -8.80
CA HIS A 91 5.38 2.91 -10.18
C HIS A 91 4.29 1.82 -10.39
N ALA A 92 3.48 1.54 -9.36
CA ALA A 92 2.49 0.45 -9.38
C ALA A 92 1.23 0.76 -10.23
N GLY A 93 1.15 1.93 -10.86
CA GLY A 93 0.05 2.28 -11.75
C GLY A 93 -1.29 2.53 -11.06
N SER A 94 -2.38 2.19 -11.75
CA SER A 94 -3.75 2.53 -11.35
C SER A 94 -4.26 1.72 -10.16
N ARG A 95 -5.24 2.26 -9.43
CA ARG A 95 -5.87 1.60 -8.27
C ARG A 95 -7.08 0.80 -8.73
N ILE A 96 -6.99 -0.53 -8.72
CA ILE A 96 -8.05 -1.41 -9.26
C ILE A 96 -9.10 -1.81 -8.22
N ALA A 97 -8.72 -1.82 -6.94
CA ALA A 97 -9.63 -2.10 -5.84
C ALA A 97 -9.13 -1.44 -4.55
N CYS A 98 -10.06 -1.13 -3.64
CA CYS A 98 -9.74 -0.60 -2.33
C CYS A 98 -10.87 -0.86 -1.34
N GLY A 99 -10.54 -0.87 -0.06
CA GLY A 99 -11.50 -1.06 1.03
C GLY A 99 -11.01 -0.46 2.33
N VAL A 100 -11.93 0.10 3.12
CA VAL A 100 -11.62 0.67 4.43
C VAL A 100 -11.38 -0.45 5.44
N ILE A 101 -10.34 -0.28 6.27
CA ILE A 101 -9.99 -1.18 7.35
C ILE A 101 -10.89 -0.87 8.54
N GLY A 102 -11.91 -1.70 8.75
CA GLY A 102 -12.83 -1.62 9.89
C GLY A 102 -12.44 -2.53 11.04
N ILE A 103 -13.02 -2.28 12.20
CA ILE A 103 -13.00 -3.21 13.34
C ILE A 103 -14.16 -4.20 13.13
N GLN A 104 -13.90 -5.48 13.35
CA GLN A 104 -14.91 -6.55 13.30
C GLN A 104 -15.23 -7.08 14.70
#